data_AF-D2ZYD4-F1
#
_entry.id   AF-D2ZYD4-F1
#
_cell.length_a   1.000
_cell.length_b   1.000
_cell.length_c   1.000
_cell.angle_alpha   90.00
_cell.angle_beta   90.00
_cell.angle_gamma   90.00
#
_symmetry.space_group_name_H-M   'P 1'
#
loop_
_entity.id
_entity.type
_entity.pdbx_description
1 polymer ?
#
loop_
_entity_poly.entity_id
_entity_poly.type
_entity_poly.pdbx_seq_one_letter_code
_entity_poly.pdbx_strand_id
1 'polypeptide(L)'
;MELKFEELPYQLDAVNAVANLFAGQPNHARTFDLTSQGTGRFVGNGLDLDWETLGRNLNMVQKQNGQLETEIGAHGLNFSLEMETGTGKTYVYLRTIYEL
;
A
#
# COMPACT_ATOMS: atom_id res chain seq x y z
N MET A 1 13.90 6.10 -24.99
CA MET A 1 12.65 5.32 -25.00
C MET A 1 11.84 5.82 -23.82
N GLU A 2 10.66 6.38 -24.05
CA GLU A 2 9.79 6.85 -22.98
C GLU A 2 8.69 5.82 -22.76
N LEU A 3 8.53 5.35 -21.53
CA LEU A 3 7.43 4.49 -21.16
C LEU A 3 6.18 5.37 -21.06
N LYS A 4 5.21 5.12 -21.94
CA LYS A 4 3.89 5.76 -21.87
C LYS A 4 2.96 4.84 -21.09
N PHE A 5 2.52 5.31 -19.93
CA PHE A 5 1.50 4.63 -19.14
C PHE A 5 0.15 5.27 -19.44
N GLU A 6 -0.89 4.46 -19.60
CA GLU A 6 -2.26 4.93 -19.62
C GLU A 6 -2.76 5.00 -18.18
N GLU A 7 -3.38 6.12 -17.81
CA GLU A 7 -4.03 6.26 -16.51
C GLU A 7 -5.50 5.87 -16.67
N LEU A 8 -5.82 4.63 -16.32
CA LEU A 8 -7.19 4.12 -16.38
C LEU A 8 -7.82 4.19 -14.97
N PRO A 9 -9.07 4.68 -14.83
CA PRO A 9 -9.68 4.89 -13.51
C PRO A 9 -9.67 3.65 -12.62
N TYR A 10 -10.02 2.48 -13.18
CA TYR A 10 -10.05 1.22 -12.44
C TYR A 10 -8.66 0.75 -11.98
N GLN A 11 -7.58 1.17 -12.65
CA GLN A 11 -6.21 0.90 -12.21
C GLN A 11 -5.84 1.78 -11.03
N LEU A 12 -6.23 3.06 -11.08
CA LEU A 12 -6.01 4.00 -9.99
C LEU A 12 -6.85 3.61 -8.76
N ASP A 13 -8.09 3.16 -8.94
CA ASP A 13 -8.93 2.64 -7.86
C ASP A 13 -8.26 1.44 -7.17
N ALA A 14 -7.67 0.52 -7.95
CA ALA A 14 -6.95 -0.63 -7.43
C ALA A 14 -5.67 -0.23 -6.69
N VAL A 15 -4.90 0.74 -7.20
CA VAL A 15 -3.72 1.30 -6.51
C VAL A 15 -4.14 1.93 -5.18
N ASN A 16 -5.18 2.76 -5.21
CA ASN A 16 -5.70 3.47 -4.04
C ASN A 16 -6.24 2.51 -2.99
N ALA A 17 -6.90 1.41 -3.38
CA ALA A 17 -7.36 0.39 -2.44
C ALA A 17 -6.21 -0.17 -1.60
N VAL A 18 -5.03 -0.40 -2.21
CA VAL A 18 -3.86 -0.87 -1.49
C VAL A 18 -3.19 0.26 -0.69
N ALA A 19 -3.02 1.45 -1.28
CA ALA A 19 -2.40 2.58 -0.57
C ALA A 19 -3.20 2.99 0.69
N ASN A 20 -4.53 3.01 0.59
CA ASN A 20 -5.43 3.38 1.68
C ASN A 20 -5.40 2.38 2.85
N LEU A 21 -4.98 1.14 2.62
CA LEU A 21 -4.75 0.18 3.69
C LEU A 21 -3.69 0.71 4.69
N PHE A 22 -2.67 1.39 4.17
CA PHE A 22 -1.55 1.96 4.95
C PHE A 22 -1.73 3.46 5.22
N ALA A 23 -2.94 4.00 5.09
CA ALA A 23 -3.23 5.39 5.39
C ALA A 23 -2.83 5.73 6.84
N GLY A 24 -2.04 6.78 7.00
CA GLY A 24 -1.48 7.22 8.29
C GLY A 24 -0.05 6.75 8.56
N GLN A 25 0.53 5.88 7.72
CA GLN A 25 1.94 5.51 7.81
C GLN A 25 2.83 6.74 7.54
N PRO A 26 3.79 7.07 8.42
CA PRO A 26 4.68 8.20 8.21
C PRO A 26 5.66 7.95 7.05
N ASN A 27 5.96 9.00 6.30
CA ASN A 27 6.98 8.94 5.25
C ASN A 27 8.38 9.01 5.87
N HIS A 28 9.11 7.88 5.81
CA HIS A 28 10.46 7.75 6.36
C HIS A 28 11.58 8.28 5.45
N ALA A 29 11.28 8.86 4.28
CA ALA A 29 12.29 9.41 3.39
C ALA A 29 13.19 10.46 4.08
N ARG A 30 12.66 11.17 5.09
CA ARG A 30 13.40 12.18 5.88
C ARG A 30 14.27 11.60 6.99
N THR A 31 14.05 10.35 7.39
CA THR A 31 14.85 9.67 8.43
C THR A 31 16.29 9.42 7.95
N PHE A 32 16.49 9.37 6.63
CA PHE A 32 17.81 9.21 5.99
C PHE A 32 18.73 10.42 6.18
N ASP A 33 18.18 11.62 6.41
CA ASP A 33 18.96 12.87 6.45
C ASP A 33 19.60 13.20 7.82
N LEU A 34 19.12 12.61 8.94
CA LEU A 34 19.44 13.10 10.30
C LEU A 34 20.22 12.14 11.20
N THR A 35 20.30 10.84 10.91
CA THR A 35 20.90 9.84 11.82
C THR A 35 22.36 9.48 11.51
N SER A 36 22.99 10.16 10.55
CA SER A 36 24.38 9.86 10.10
C SER A 36 25.49 10.13 11.14
N GLN A 37 25.14 10.51 12.38
CA GLN A 37 26.09 10.71 13.49
C GLN A 37 26.29 9.47 14.39
N GLY A 38 25.61 8.34 14.13
CA GLY A 38 25.80 7.13 14.95
C GLY A 38 25.45 5.83 14.23
N THR A 39 26.47 4.99 13.98
CA THR A 39 26.52 3.52 13.74
C THR A 39 25.47 2.78 12.88
N GLY A 40 24.38 3.38 12.42
CA GLY A 40 23.38 2.76 11.55
C GLY A 40 23.43 3.31 10.15
N ARG A 41 24.21 2.68 9.25
CA ARG A 41 24.28 3.05 7.82
C ARG A 41 23.10 2.50 6.99
N PHE A 42 22.14 1.86 7.65
CA PHE A 42 21.02 1.15 7.03
C PHE A 42 19.72 1.61 7.68
N VAL A 43 18.75 2.00 6.85
CA VAL A 43 17.37 2.25 7.26
C VAL A 43 16.55 1.10 6.68
N GLY A 44 15.95 0.30 7.56
CA GLY A 44 15.03 -0.76 7.15
C GLY A 44 13.63 -0.22 6.89
N ASN A 45 12.84 -0.95 6.10
CA ASN A 45 11.42 -0.66 5.97
C ASN A 45 10.73 -0.88 7.33
N GLY A 46 9.95 0.10 7.77
CA GLY A 46 9.16 0.05 9.00
C GLY A 46 7.67 0.12 8.69
N LEU A 47 6.87 -0.52 9.54
CA LEU A 47 5.42 -0.35 9.61
C LEU A 47 5.09 0.15 11.02
N ASP A 48 4.65 1.40 11.12
CA ASP A 48 4.40 2.07 12.42
C ASP A 48 2.91 2.13 12.77
N LEU A 49 2.04 1.73 11.84
CA LEU A 49 0.62 1.59 12.09
C LEU A 49 0.35 0.49 13.13
N ASP A 50 -0.45 0.83 14.13
CA ASP A 50 -0.98 -0.18 15.05
C ASP A 50 -2.05 -1.06 14.38
N TRP A 51 -2.30 -2.22 14.98
CA TRP A 51 -3.25 -3.20 14.49
C TRP A 51 -4.68 -2.65 14.40
N GLU A 52 -5.05 -1.76 15.32
CA GLU A 52 -6.38 -1.13 15.33
C GLU A 52 -6.57 -0.23 14.10
N THR A 53 -5.57 0.60 13.79
CA THR A 53 -5.59 1.49 12.63
C THR A 53 -5.56 0.70 11.34
N LEU A 54 -4.69 -0.30 11.25
CA LEU A 54 -4.59 -1.14 10.06
C LEU A 54 -5.91 -1.91 9.81
N GLY A 55 -6.54 -2.44 10.87
CA GLY A 55 -7.84 -3.09 10.77
C GLY A 55 -8.97 -2.13 10.39
N ARG A 56 -8.99 -0.91 10.95
CA ARG A 56 -9.94 0.12 10.54
C ARG A 56 -9.79 0.50 9.06
N ASN A 57 -8.55 0.66 8.59
CA ASN A 57 -8.26 0.95 7.20
C ASN A 57 -8.70 -0.19 6.28
N LEU A 58 -8.42 -1.45 6.66
CA LEU A 58 -8.88 -2.64 5.93
C LEU A 58 -10.41 -2.63 5.77
N ASN A 59 -11.16 -2.49 6.86
CA ASN A 59 -12.62 -2.49 6.82
C ASN A 59 -13.17 -1.33 5.98
N MET A 60 -12.52 -0.16 6.05
CA MET A 60 -12.88 0.99 5.21
C MET A 60 -12.70 0.67 3.71
N VAL A 61 -11.54 0.13 3.33
CA VAL A 61 -11.27 -0.26 1.93
C VAL A 61 -12.24 -1.34 1.46
N GLN A 62 -12.50 -2.36 2.28
CA GLN A 62 -13.45 -3.43 1.97
C GLN A 62 -14.84 -2.86 1.71
N LYS A 63 -15.36 -2.03 2.62
CA LYS A 63 -16.67 -1.40 2.50
C LYS A 63 -16.79 -0.52 1.26
N GLN A 64 -15.76 0.27 0.95
CA GLN A 64 -15.72 1.10 -0.26
C GLN A 64 -15.77 0.26 -1.55
N ASN A 65 -15.20 -0.94 -1.53
CA ASN A 65 -15.16 -1.87 -2.66
C ASN A 65 -16.27 -2.94 -2.60
N GLY A 66 -17.28 -2.76 -1.74
CA GLY A 66 -18.42 -3.67 -1.63
C GLY A 66 -18.09 -5.06 -1.07
N GLN A 67 -16.97 -5.21 -0.36
CA GLN A 67 -16.54 -6.45 0.29
C GLN A 67 -17.03 -6.53 1.74
N LEU A 68 -17.14 -7.76 2.25
CA LEU A 68 -17.42 -8.00 3.67
C LEU A 68 -16.20 -7.63 4.51
N GLU A 69 -16.46 -7.07 5.69
CA GLU A 69 -15.41 -6.75 6.67
C GLU A 69 -14.77 -8.04 7.22
N THR A 70 -13.46 -7.99 7.45
CA THR A 70 -12.69 -9.11 8.00
C THR A 70 -11.83 -8.67 9.18
N GLU A 71 -11.53 -9.59 10.09
CA GLU A 71 -10.61 -9.32 11.19
C GLU A 71 -9.16 -9.29 10.68
N ILE A 72 -8.47 -8.17 10.93
CA ILE A 72 -7.06 -8.00 10.59
C ILE A 72 -6.21 -9.05 11.31
N GLY A 73 -5.29 -9.70 10.58
CA GLY A 73 -4.37 -10.67 11.17
C GLY A 73 -4.92 -12.10 11.32
N ALA A 74 -6.22 -12.34 11.12
CA ALA A 74 -6.80 -13.69 11.14
C ALA A 74 -6.09 -14.67 10.18
N HIS A 75 -5.52 -14.15 9.09
CA HIS A 75 -4.73 -14.88 8.11
C HIS A 75 -3.33 -14.27 7.90
N GLY A 76 -2.80 -13.59 8.93
CA GLY A 76 -1.62 -12.73 8.80
C GLY A 76 -1.91 -11.45 8.00
N LEU A 77 -0.85 -10.72 7.64
CA LEU A 77 -0.94 -9.51 6.81
C LEU A 77 -0.91 -9.86 5.31
N ASN A 78 -1.81 -10.74 4.89
CA ASN A 78 -1.95 -11.17 3.51
C ASN A 78 -3.21 -10.54 2.92
N PHE A 79 -3.04 -9.73 1.88
CA PHE A 79 -4.13 -9.03 1.21
C PHE A 79 -4.22 -9.47 -0.24
N SER A 80 -5.43 -9.54 -0.76
CA SER A 80 -5.71 -9.96 -2.13
C SER A 80 -6.30 -8.81 -2.93
N LEU A 81 -5.78 -8.62 -4.13
CA LEU A 81 -6.34 -7.71 -5.12
C LEU A 81 -6.75 -8.54 -6.34
N GLU A 82 -8.06 -8.59 -6.59
CA GLU A 82 -8.62 -9.32 -7.72
C GLU A 82 -8.91 -8.37 -8.89
N MET A 83 -8.42 -8.74 -10.08
CA MET A 83 -8.69 -8.01 -11.30
C MET A 83 -8.76 -8.99 -12.48
N GLU A 84 -9.59 -8.68 -13.47
CA GLU A 84 -9.74 -9.50 -14.68
C GLU A 84 -8.45 -9.58 -15.51
N THR A 85 -8.31 -10.60 -16.33
CA THR A 85 -7.19 -10.71 -17.29
C THR A 85 -7.19 -9.54 -18.28
N GLY A 86 -6.01 -9.10 -18.72
CA GLY A 86 -5.90 -7.95 -19.64
C GLY A 86 -6.13 -6.55 -19.05
N THR A 87 -6.45 -6.42 -17.76
CA THR A 87 -6.69 -5.11 -17.09
C THR A 87 -5.44 -4.43 -16.54
N GLY A 88 -4.25 -4.98 -16.79
CA GLY A 88 -2.99 -4.34 -16.37
C GLY A 88 -2.61 -4.53 -14.90
N LYS A 89 -2.94 -5.67 -14.27
CA LYS A 89 -2.49 -6.05 -12.91
C LYS A 89 -1.01 -5.73 -12.65
N THR A 90 -0.13 -6.08 -13.59
CA THR A 90 1.32 -5.82 -13.46
C THR A 90 1.63 -4.34 -13.28
N TYR A 91 0.95 -3.46 -14.03
CA TYR A 91 1.10 -2.01 -13.86
C TYR A 91 0.62 -1.57 -12.49
N VAL A 92 -0.55 -2.05 -12.04
CA VAL A 92 -1.08 -1.74 -10.71
C VAL A 92 -0.08 -2.11 -9.61
N TYR A 93 0.46 -3.33 -9.60
CA TYR A 93 1.47 -3.73 -8.62
C TYR A 93 2.70 -2.82 -8.61
N LEU A 94 3.24 -2.49 -9.80
CA LEU A 94 4.40 -1.62 -9.91
C LEU A 94 4.10 -0.19 -9.42
N ARG A 95 2.93 0.34 -9.78
CA ARG A 95 2.52 1.68 -9.34
C ARG A 95 2.24 1.72 -7.84
N THR A 96 1.62 0.69 -7.29
CA THR A 96 1.42 0.56 -5.84
C THR A 96 2.74 0.53 -5.08
N ILE A 97 3.73 -0.23 -5.55
CA ILE A 97 5.08 -0.25 -4.93
C ILE A 97 5.73 1.14 -4.98
N TYR A 98 5.48 1.92 -6.03
CA TYR A 98 5.99 3.30 -6.13
C TYR A 98 5.25 4.28 -5.21
N GLU A 99 3.97 4.03 -4.92
CA GLU A 99 3.13 4.91 -4.10
C GLU A 99 3.32 4.70 -2.58
N LEU A 100 3.80 3.51 -2.19
CA LEU A 100 4.15 3.15 -0.79
C LEU A 100 5.56 3.60 -0.41
#